data_AF-A0A378X482-F1
#
_entry.id   AF-A0A378X482-F1
#
_cell.length_a   1.000
_cell.length_b   1.000
_cell.length_c   1.000
_cell.angle_alpha   90.00
_cell.angle_beta   90.00
_cell.angle_gamma   90.00
#
_symmetry.space_group_name_H-M   'P 1'
#
loop_
_entity.id
_entity.type
_entity.pdbx_description
1 polymer ?
#
loop_
_entity_poly.entity_id
_entity_poly.type
_entity_poly.pdbx_seq_one_letter_code
_entity_poly.pdbx_strand_id
1 'polypeptide(L)'
;MTPEQLPSSVDLLSRTVGHPFLDAQLATVNLTMRQALTLCDAISVPLADLDHQWLHTPGTAMATVLRTAAREPHHNERWGVTFTDLADTCEAWSPAQAFAVLDAITRSRALQAGWTDAIHMVGLWHRQPVAEQHA
;
A
#
# COMPACT_ATOMS: atom_id res chain seq x y z
N MET A 1 -7.53 24.78 -26.30
CA MET A 1 -7.92 23.35 -26.29
C MET A 1 -6.63 22.57 -26.18
N THR A 2 -6.23 22.19 -24.97
CA THR A 2 -4.96 21.49 -24.73
C THR A 2 -5.18 20.00 -25.01
N PRO A 3 -4.33 19.33 -25.80
CA PRO A 3 -4.48 17.90 -26.02
C PRO A 3 -4.18 17.17 -24.70
N GLU A 4 -5.11 16.33 -24.24
CA GLU A 4 -4.86 15.35 -23.18
C GLU A 4 -3.75 14.39 -23.66
N GLN A 5 -2.53 14.58 -23.18
CA GLN A 5 -1.47 13.59 -23.34
C GLN A 5 -1.86 12.35 -22.52
N LEU A 6 -2.31 11.32 -23.21
CA LEU A 6 -2.38 9.97 -22.65
C LEU A 6 -0.98 9.59 -22.15
N PRO A 7 -0.82 9.14 -20.89
CA PRO A 7 0.47 8.69 -20.38
C PRO A 7 1.01 7.57 -21.27
N SER A 8 2.29 7.64 -21.62
CA SER A 8 2.90 6.65 -22.51
C SER A 8 2.83 5.26 -21.88
N SER A 9 2.72 4.21 -22.70
CA SER A 9 2.74 2.82 -22.19
C SER A 9 4.03 2.52 -21.41
N VAL A 10 5.13 3.23 -21.70
CA VAL A 10 6.40 3.13 -20.99
C VAL A 10 6.32 3.76 -19.59
N ASP A 11 5.64 4.90 -19.44
CA ASP A 11 5.38 5.49 -18.12
C ASP A 11 4.45 4.61 -17.28
N LEU A 12 3.46 3.98 -17.90
CA LEU A 12 2.54 3.05 -17.23
C LEU A 12 3.26 1.77 -16.78
N LEU A 13 4.13 1.21 -17.63
CA LEU A 13 4.95 0.05 -17.28
C LEU A 13 5.99 0.39 -16.19
N SER A 14 6.63 1.56 -16.26
CA SER A 14 7.57 2.01 -15.22
C SER A 14 6.88 2.25 -13.87
N ARG A 15 5.58 2.59 -13.87
CA ARG A 15 4.74 2.74 -12.68
C ARG A 15 4.13 1.44 -12.16
N THR A 16 4.33 0.31 -12.84
CA THR A 16 3.71 -0.98 -12.46
C THR A 16 4.75 -2.09 -12.22
N VAL A 17 5.95 -1.96 -12.79
CA VAL A 17 7.09 -2.84 -12.50
C VAL A 17 7.70 -2.45 -11.15
N GLY A 18 7.77 -3.40 -10.23
CA GLY A 18 8.40 -3.22 -8.93
C GLY A 18 9.92 -3.02 -9.05
N HIS A 19 10.49 -2.24 -8.13
CA HIS A 19 11.94 -2.12 -8.03
C HIS A 19 12.48 -3.34 -7.27
N PRO A 20 13.47 -4.10 -7.79
CA PRO A 20 13.87 -5.39 -7.18
C PRO A 20 14.25 -5.33 -5.70
N PHE A 21 14.86 -4.21 -5.27
CA PHE A 21 15.14 -3.98 -3.85
C PHE A 21 13.85 -3.81 -3.04
N LEU A 22 12.88 -3.04 -3.54
CA LEU A 22 11.60 -2.83 -2.83
C LEU A 22 10.77 -4.11 -2.83
N ASP A 23 10.78 -4.90 -3.91
CA ASP A 23 10.12 -6.20 -3.93
C ASP A 23 10.70 -7.15 -2.87
N ALA A 24 12.03 -7.17 -2.70
CA ALA A 24 12.68 -7.95 -1.66
C ALA A 24 12.32 -7.48 -0.25
N GLN A 25 12.17 -6.17 -0.03
CA GLN A 25 11.72 -5.63 1.26
C GLN A 25 10.24 -5.93 1.51
N LEU A 26 9.38 -5.80 0.48
CA LEU A 26 7.95 -6.08 0.56
C LEU A 26 7.69 -7.54 0.95
N ALA A 27 8.49 -8.48 0.42
CA ALA A 27 8.39 -9.89 0.77
C ALA A 27 8.66 -10.19 2.27
N THR A 28 9.26 -9.26 3.01
CA THR A 28 9.46 -9.37 4.47
C THR A 28 8.31 -8.79 5.28
N VAL A 29 7.38 -8.07 4.64
CA VAL A 29 6.21 -7.46 5.28
C VAL A 29 5.06 -8.45 5.23
N ASN A 30 4.49 -8.75 6.40
CA ASN A 30 3.34 -9.64 6.50
C ASN A 30 2.08 -8.81 6.79
N LEU A 31 1.22 -8.69 5.77
CA LEU A 31 -0.08 -8.05 5.88
C LEU A 31 -1.18 -9.06 5.54
N THR A 32 -2.25 -9.07 6.33
CA THR A 32 -3.49 -9.71 5.91
C THR A 32 -4.14 -8.93 4.78
N MET A 33 -5.00 -9.59 3.99
CA MET A 33 -5.75 -8.94 2.90
C MET A 33 -6.48 -7.68 3.39
N ARG A 34 -7.13 -7.75 4.55
CA ARG A 34 -7.89 -6.63 5.11
C ARG A 34 -6.97 -5.47 5.51
N GLN A 35 -5.81 -5.74 6.10
CA GLN A 35 -4.84 -4.69 6.43
C GLN A 35 -4.30 -4.01 5.16
N ALA A 36 -3.97 -4.79 4.13
CA ALA A 36 -3.53 -4.25 2.83
C ALA A 36 -4.61 -3.35 2.19
N LEU A 37 -5.87 -3.79 2.17
CA LEU A 37 -6.99 -2.98 1.67
C LEU A 37 -7.21 -1.70 2.50
N THR A 38 -7.11 -1.78 3.83
CA THR A 38 -7.19 -0.59 4.69
C THR A 38 -6.09 0.41 4.38
N LEU A 39 -4.84 -0.03 4.16
CA LEU A 39 -3.75 0.87 3.75
C LEU A 39 -4.03 1.51 2.40
N CYS A 40 -4.52 0.74 1.42
CA CYS A 40 -4.89 1.25 0.10
C CYS A 40 -6.02 2.29 0.16
N ASP A 41 -7.00 2.12 1.07
CA ASP A 41 -8.08 3.08 1.26
C ASP A 41 -7.59 4.34 2.01
N ALA A 42 -6.77 4.20 3.04
CA ALA A 42 -6.36 5.32 3.90
C ALA A 42 -5.23 6.19 3.30
N ILE A 43 -4.26 5.59 2.62
CA ILE A 43 -3.03 6.29 2.20
C ILE A 43 -3.18 6.76 0.77
N SER A 44 -3.93 7.84 0.54
CA SER A 44 -4.19 8.41 -0.79
C SER A 44 -3.07 9.30 -1.34
N VAL A 45 -2.06 9.62 -0.52
CA VAL A 45 -0.97 10.55 -0.87
C VAL A 45 -0.20 10.04 -2.10
N PRO A 46 -0.16 10.79 -3.22
CA PRO A 46 0.72 10.49 -4.33
C PRO A 46 2.19 10.55 -3.87
N LEU A 47 3.04 9.62 -4.33
CA LEU A 47 4.49 9.66 -4.01
C LEU A 47 5.17 11.00 -4.37
N ALA A 48 4.57 11.78 -5.29
CA ALA A 48 5.05 13.10 -5.68
C ALA A 48 4.81 14.20 -4.62
N ASP A 49 3.91 13.98 -3.66
CA ASP A 49 3.51 14.94 -2.62
C ASP A 49 4.08 14.57 -1.24
N LEU A 50 5.06 13.66 -1.20
CA LEU A 50 5.74 13.26 0.03
C LEU A 50 6.62 14.40 0.54
N ASP A 51 6.30 14.89 1.74
CA ASP A 51 7.13 15.86 2.44
C ASP A 51 8.37 15.21 3.10
N HIS A 52 9.14 16.03 3.80
CA HIS A 52 10.35 15.61 4.51
C HIS A 52 10.09 14.51 5.57
N GLN A 53 8.91 14.45 6.18
CA GLN A 53 8.59 13.43 7.17
C GLN A 53 8.46 12.04 6.52
N TRP A 54 7.89 11.97 5.32
CA TRP A 54 7.83 10.73 4.54
C TRP A 54 9.20 10.25 4.09
N LEU A 55 10.13 11.17 3.80
CA LEU A 55 11.50 10.82 3.41
C LEU A 55 12.34 10.27 4.57
N HIS A 56 12.15 10.79 5.78
CA HIS A 56 12.96 10.40 6.94
C HIS A 56 12.33 9.27 7.77
N THR A 57 11.01 9.29 7.94
CA THR A 57 10.28 8.37 8.83
C THR A 57 8.96 7.93 8.17
N PRO A 58 9.01 7.19 7.05
CA PRO A 58 7.83 6.81 6.27
C PRO A 58 6.81 6.00 7.11
N GLY A 59 7.27 5.09 7.97
CA GLY A 59 6.39 4.31 8.86
C GLY A 59 5.58 5.21 9.81
N THR A 60 6.22 6.20 10.43
CA THR A 60 5.58 7.19 11.30
C THR A 60 4.62 8.09 10.53
N ALA A 61 4.96 8.47 9.28
CA ALA A 61 4.07 9.25 8.43
C ALA A 61 2.79 8.47 8.08
N MET A 62 2.92 7.20 7.70
CA MET A 62 1.77 6.29 7.46
C MET A 62 0.91 6.13 8.71
N ALA A 63 1.54 5.92 9.87
CA ALA A 63 0.85 5.82 11.15
C ALA A 63 0.08 7.09 11.51
N THR A 64 0.63 8.26 11.18
CA THR A 64 -0.04 9.56 11.38
C THR A 64 -1.27 9.69 10.51
N VAL A 65 -1.20 9.27 9.24
CA VAL A 65 -2.37 9.23 8.34
C VAL A 65 -3.45 8.32 8.91
N LEU A 66 -3.10 7.11 9.32
CA LEU A 66 -4.04 6.15 9.89
C LEU A 66 -4.69 6.66 11.18
N ARG A 67 -3.91 7.22 12.12
CA ARG A 67 -4.46 7.79 13.36
C ARG A 67 -5.34 9.02 13.11
N THR A 68 -5.07 9.77 12.05
CA THR A 68 -5.93 10.89 11.64
C THR A 68 -7.24 10.39 11.07
N ALA A 69 -7.19 9.43 10.13
CA ALA A 69 -8.37 8.83 9.53
C ALA A 69 -9.23 8.02 10.53
N ALA A 70 -8.62 7.47 11.59
CA ALA A 70 -9.34 6.83 12.70
C ALA A 70 -10.31 7.77 13.43
N ARG A 71 -10.08 9.09 13.36
CA ARG A 71 -10.94 10.12 13.97
C ARG A 71 -12.16 10.43 13.10
N GLU A 72 -12.20 9.98 11.86
CA GLU A 72 -13.32 10.20 10.94
C GLU A 72 -14.39 9.09 11.10
N PRO A 73 -15.64 9.41 11.47
CA PRO A 73 -16.66 8.42 11.85
C PRO A 73 -17.14 7.46 10.75
N HIS A 74 -16.74 7.68 9.50
CA HIS A 74 -17.35 7.02 8.33
C HIS A 74 -16.38 6.11 7.55
N HIS A 75 -15.11 6.04 7.92
CA HIS A 75 -14.06 5.35 7.14
C HIS A 75 -13.27 4.30 7.94
N ASN A 76 -13.34 4.36 9.26
CA ASN A 76 -12.38 3.79 10.19
C ASN A 76 -12.34 2.25 10.24
N GLU A 77 -13.31 1.52 9.65
CA GLU A 77 -13.31 0.05 9.75
C GLU A 77 -13.99 -0.64 8.55
N ARG A 78 -13.98 -0.04 7.35
CA ARG A 78 -14.62 -0.65 6.16
C ARG A 78 -14.21 -2.12 5.95
N TRP A 79 -12.95 -2.44 6.24
CA TRP A 79 -12.37 -3.78 6.11
C TRP A 79 -12.25 -4.53 7.44
N GLY A 80 -12.81 -4.01 8.53
CA GLY A 80 -12.78 -4.63 9.86
C GLY A 80 -11.37 -4.69 10.48
N VAL A 81 -10.53 -3.70 10.21
CA VAL A 81 -9.18 -3.54 10.77
C VAL A 81 -9.13 -2.21 11.50
N THR A 82 -8.70 -2.24 12.76
CA THR A 82 -8.52 -1.05 13.57
C THR A 82 -7.34 -0.23 13.04
N PHE A 83 -7.59 1.04 12.71
CA PHE A 83 -6.57 1.92 12.15
C PHE A 83 -5.41 2.17 13.13
N THR A 84 -5.69 2.17 14.44
CA THR A 84 -4.66 2.30 15.48
C THR A 84 -3.67 1.13 15.48
N ASP A 85 -4.16 -0.12 15.48
CA ASP A 85 -3.29 -1.31 15.46
C ASP A 85 -2.47 -1.39 14.17
N LEU A 86 -3.08 -0.98 13.05
CA LEU A 86 -2.38 -0.89 11.78
C LEU A 86 -1.34 0.24 11.76
N ALA A 87 -1.59 1.34 12.47
CA ALA A 87 -0.62 2.43 12.63
C ALA A 87 0.61 1.95 13.42
N ASP A 88 0.41 1.20 14.51
CA ASP A 88 1.52 0.64 15.29
C ASP A 88 2.34 -0.36 14.46
N THR A 89 1.68 -1.12 13.59
CA THR A 89 2.35 -1.99 12.61
C THR A 89 3.22 -1.18 11.65
N CYS A 90 2.73 -0.03 11.16
CA CYS A 90 3.49 0.84 10.26
C CYS A 90 4.73 1.44 10.94
N GLU A 91 4.65 1.80 12.23
CA GLU A 91 5.78 2.35 12.99
C GLU A 91 6.88 1.33 13.27
N ALA A 92 6.52 0.04 13.32
CA ALA A 92 7.49 -1.03 13.52
C ALA A 92 8.32 -1.34 12.25
N TRP A 93 7.91 -0.85 11.09
CA TRP A 93 8.65 -1.08 9.85
C TRP A 93 9.93 -0.26 9.77
N SER A 94 10.98 -0.89 9.25
CA SER A 94 12.13 -0.14 8.77
C SER A 94 11.73 0.83 7.65
N PRO A 95 12.49 1.91 7.41
CA PRO A 95 12.20 2.83 6.31
C PRO A 95 12.09 2.12 4.95
N ALA A 96 12.93 1.12 4.70
CA ALA A 96 12.94 0.37 3.45
C ALA A 96 11.64 -0.45 3.24
N GLN A 97 11.13 -1.08 4.30
CA GLN A 97 9.85 -1.81 4.27
C GLN A 97 8.68 -0.87 4.06
N ALA A 98 8.64 0.26 4.76
CA ALA A 98 7.57 1.25 4.62
C ALA A 98 7.53 1.84 3.19
N PHE A 99 8.69 2.15 2.60
CA PHE A 99 8.76 2.57 1.20
C PHE A 99 8.32 1.48 0.23
N ALA A 100 8.66 0.21 0.49
CA ALA A 100 8.20 -0.89 -0.34
C ALA A 100 6.68 -1.05 -0.32
N VAL A 101 6.04 -0.85 0.84
CA VAL A 101 4.58 -0.82 0.96
C VAL A 101 3.97 0.37 0.20
N LEU A 102 4.55 1.56 0.31
CA LEU A 102 4.06 2.75 -0.41
C LEU A 102 4.18 2.61 -1.93
N ASP A 103 5.29 2.04 -2.40
CA ASP A 103 5.46 1.68 -3.80
C ASP A 103 4.36 0.70 -4.24
N ALA A 104 4.16 -0.39 -3.49
CA ALA A 104 3.13 -1.39 -3.80
C ALA A 104 1.71 -0.79 -3.85
N ILE A 105 1.36 0.09 -2.90
CA ILE A 105 0.07 0.83 -2.90
C ILE A 105 -0.05 1.67 -4.17
N THR A 106 1.00 2.40 -4.53
CA THR A 106 1.02 3.25 -5.73
C THR A 106 0.85 2.42 -7.00
N ARG A 107 1.57 1.29 -7.12
CA ARG A 107 1.45 0.36 -8.25
C ARG A 107 0.05 -0.25 -8.32
N SER A 108 -0.54 -0.61 -7.18
CA SER A 108 -1.88 -1.21 -7.14
C SER A 108 -2.96 -0.29 -7.71
N ARG A 109 -2.84 1.02 -7.49
CA ARG A 109 -3.74 2.05 -8.05
C ARG A 109 -3.62 2.22 -9.55
N ALA A 110 -2.44 1.96 -10.10
CA ALA A 110 -2.19 2.07 -11.53
C ALA A 110 -2.79 0.88 -12.31
N LEU A 111 -3.19 -0.19 -11.63
CA LEU A 111 -3.78 -1.38 -12.26
C LEU A 111 -5.27 -1.18 -12.53
N GLN A 112 -5.71 -1.54 -13.73
CA GLN A 112 -7.13 -1.61 -14.11
C GLN A 112 -7.77 -2.91 -13.60
N ALA A 113 -7.64 -3.20 -12.30
CA ALA A 113 -8.14 -4.41 -11.65
C ALA A 113 -8.95 -4.07 -10.40
N GLY A 114 -9.77 -5.00 -9.92
CA GLY A 114 -10.40 -4.88 -8.60
C GLY A 114 -9.32 -4.83 -7.51
N TRP A 115 -9.58 -4.09 -6.42
CA TRP A 115 -8.58 -3.84 -5.38
C TRP A 115 -7.91 -5.11 -4.83
N THR A 116 -8.67 -6.18 -4.60
CA THR A 116 -8.13 -7.46 -4.12
C THR A 116 -7.13 -8.09 -5.10
N ASP A 117 -7.42 -8.05 -6.40
CA ASP A 117 -6.52 -8.57 -7.42
C ASP A 117 -5.31 -7.65 -7.58
N ALA A 118 -5.50 -6.34 -7.51
CA ALA A 118 -4.44 -5.35 -7.60
C ALA A 118 -3.41 -5.51 -6.46
N ILE A 119 -3.85 -5.60 -5.19
CA ILE A 119 -2.93 -5.80 -4.05
C ILE A 119 -2.23 -7.16 -4.11
N HIS A 120 -2.86 -8.17 -4.72
CA HIS A 120 -2.25 -9.48 -4.92
C HIS A 120 -1.16 -9.45 -5.99
N MET A 121 -1.44 -8.83 -7.14
CA MET A 121 -0.50 -8.70 -8.25
C MET A 121 0.78 -7.93 -7.86
N VAL A 122 0.67 -6.93 -6.99
CA VAL A 122 1.83 -6.14 -6.55
C VAL A 122 2.59 -6.76 -5.38
N GLY A 123 2.11 -7.87 -4.81
CA GLY A 123 2.73 -8.55 -3.68
C GLY A 123 2.46 -7.92 -2.32
N LEU A 124 1.55 -6.94 -2.21
CA LEU A 124 1.18 -6.32 -0.93
C LEU A 124 0.43 -7.30 -0.01
N TRP A 125 -0.26 -8.26 -0.62
CA TRP A 125 -0.83 -9.40 0.07
C TRP A 125 -0.66 -10.67 -0.78
N HIS A 126 -0.17 -11.73 -0.15
CA HIS A 126 -0.13 -13.04 -0.75
C HIS A 126 -1.34 -13.85 -0.30
N ARG A 127 -2.08 -14.44 -1.26
CA ARG A 127 -3.02 -15.51 -0.94
C ARG A 127 -2.23 -16.58 -0.21
N GLN A 128 -2.59 -16.87 1.03
CA GLN A 128 -2.08 -18.08 1.65
C GLN A 128 -2.50 -19.26 0.76
N PRO A 129 -1.59 -20.21 0.49
CA PRO A 129 -2.03 -21.46 -0.11
C PRO A 129 -3.12 -22.01 0.81
N VAL A 130 -4.28 -22.34 0.24
CA VAL A 130 -5.27 -23.15 0.95
C VAL A 130 -4.53 -24.43 1.26
N ALA A 131 -4.11 -24.62 2.51
CA ALA A 131 -3.63 -25.90 2.96
C ALA A 131 -4.80 -26.85 2.69
N GLU A 132 -4.65 -27.74 1.71
CA GLU A 132 -5.61 -28.80 1.47
C GLU A 132 -5.73 -29.56 2.80
N GLN A 133 -6.83 -29.35 3.50
CA GLN A 133 -7.21 -30.15 4.64
C GLN A 133 -7.57 -31.52 4.10
N HIS A 134 -6.56 -32.35 3.87
CA HIS A 134 -6.76 -33.77 3.69
C HIS A 134 -6.86 -34.41 5.08
N ALA A 135 -8.07 -34.91 5.31
CA ALA A 135 -8.55 -35.71 6.42
C ALA A 135 -7.70 -36.97 6.69
#